data_AF-A0A3A6PG03-F1
#
_entry.id   AF-A0A3A6PG03-F1
#
_cell.length_a   1.000
_cell.length_b   1.000
_cell.length_c   1.000
_cell.angle_alpha   90.00
_cell.angle_beta   90.00
_cell.angle_gamma   90.00
#
_symmetry.space_group_name_H-M   'P 1'
#
loop_
_entity.id
_entity.type
_entity.pdbx_description
1 polymer ?
#
loop_
_entity_poly.entity_id
_entity_poly.type
_entity_poly.pdbx_seq_one_letter_code
_entity_poly.pdbx_strand_id
1 'polypeptide(L)'
;MNALFGLILIVFSLIPAVSPQSAWYMSIGWKFRDAEPSDAALATHRITGVIGVIIGIILIVSSCSSGFVSTKWEKQFQERVEAGEVDSITFGYGHKRISAEEQDELVGMIKEATLTRFELGSSYGYSGSGEISFRDGERVELILFGPSGGIELHPREVSHAYRIESQELESWIRANIINQD
;
A
#
# COMPACT_ATOMS: atom_id res chain seq x y z
N MET A 1 7.90 4.88 12.23
CA MET A 1 8.21 4.96 13.67
C MET A 1 7.59 3.81 14.47
N ASN A 2 6.31 3.50 14.28
CA ASN A 2 5.62 2.40 14.98
C ASN A 2 6.25 1.00 14.77
N ALA A 3 6.80 0.71 13.58
CA ALA A 3 7.46 -0.58 13.31
C ALA A 3 8.73 -0.80 14.14
N LEU A 4 9.55 0.25 14.33
CA LEU A 4 10.75 0.19 15.17
C LEU A 4 10.38 -0.06 16.63
N PHE A 5 9.32 0.61 17.12
CA PHE A 5 8.78 0.38 18.46
C PHE A 5 8.24 -1.05 18.63
N GLY A 6 7.51 -1.57 17.63
CA GLY A 6 7.03 -2.95 17.62
C GLY A 6 8.18 -3.97 17.64
N LEU A 7 9.24 -3.75 16.87
CA LEU A 7 10.43 -4.61 16.85
C LEU A 7 11.14 -4.64 18.21
N ILE A 8 11.40 -3.47 18.80
CA ILE A 8 12.00 -3.36 20.13
C ILE A 8 11.14 -4.10 21.15
N LEU A 9 9.81 -3.89 21.12
CA LEU A 9 8.90 -4.54 22.05
C LEU A 9 8.94 -6.07 21.94
N ILE A 10 9.00 -6.63 20.71
CA ILE A 10 9.12 -8.08 20.49
C ILE A 10 10.43 -8.61 21.10
N VAL A 11 11.57 -7.97 20.83
CA VAL A 11 12.88 -8.42 21.31
C VAL A 11 12.90 -8.50 22.84
N PHE A 12 12.40 -7.47 23.52
CA PHE A 12 12.36 -7.45 24.99
C PHE A 12 11.30 -8.37 25.58
N SER A 13 10.19 -8.60 24.88
CA SER A 13 9.10 -9.48 25.35
C SER A 13 9.38 -10.96 25.12
N LEU A 14 10.31 -11.30 24.23
CA LEU A 14 10.68 -12.69 23.94
C LEU A 14 11.42 -13.36 25.11
N ILE A 15 12.26 -12.61 25.82
CA ILE A 15 13.02 -13.10 26.98
C ILE A 15 12.10 -13.65 28.08
N PRO A 16 11.09 -12.90 28.59
CA PRO A 16 10.15 -13.43 29.59
C PRO A 16 9.22 -14.52 29.06
N ALA A 17 8.98 -14.59 27.74
CA ALA A 17 8.18 -15.66 27.13
C ALA A 17 8.93 -17.01 27.05
N VAL A 18 10.20 -16.99 26.61
CA VAL A 18 11.01 -18.19 26.38
C VAL A 18 11.75 -18.63 27.65
N SER A 19 12.32 -17.68 28.39
CA SER A 19 13.08 -17.95 29.62
C SER A 19 12.56 -17.09 30.78
N PRO A 20 11.41 -17.44 31.37
CA PRO A 20 10.84 -16.70 32.49
C PRO A 20 11.74 -16.72 33.74
N GLN A 21 12.58 -17.74 33.91
CA GLN A 21 13.56 -17.80 35.00
C GLN A 21 14.64 -16.72 34.86
N SER A 22 15.19 -16.55 33.65
CA SER A 22 16.14 -15.48 33.37
C SER A 22 15.50 -14.11 33.51
N ALA A 23 14.26 -13.94 33.04
CA ALA A 23 13.52 -12.68 33.19
C ALA A 23 13.19 -12.35 34.66
N TRP A 24 12.85 -13.36 35.45
CA TRP A 24 12.67 -13.21 36.88
C TRP A 24 13.96 -12.78 37.57
N TYR A 25 15.09 -13.41 37.24
CA TYR A 25 16.39 -13.05 37.80
C TYR A 25 16.80 -11.61 37.44
N MET A 26 16.61 -11.20 36.19
CA MET A 26 16.89 -9.83 35.73
C MET A 26 15.97 -8.78 36.37
N SER A 27 14.73 -9.13 36.70
CA SER A 27 13.77 -8.19 37.29
C SER A 27 13.95 -8.03 38.80
N ILE A 28 13.80 -9.12 39.55
CA ILE A 28 13.78 -9.10 41.02
C ILE A 28 14.63 -10.20 41.66
N GLY A 29 14.93 -11.27 40.95
CA GLY A 29 15.63 -12.43 41.52
C GLY A 29 17.04 -12.12 42.01
N TRP A 30 17.73 -11.16 41.40
CA TRP A 30 19.04 -10.68 41.87
C TRP A 30 19.02 -10.09 43.29
N LYS A 31 17.85 -9.70 43.82
CA LYS A 31 17.70 -9.12 45.17
C LYS A 31 17.62 -10.17 46.26
N PHE A 32 17.36 -11.43 45.91
CA PHE A 32 17.18 -12.51 46.84
C PHE A 32 18.38 -13.46 46.77
N ARG A 33 18.89 -13.86 47.93
CA ARG A 33 19.95 -14.85 48.03
C ARG A 33 19.33 -16.24 48.04
N ASP A 34 19.73 -17.10 47.11
CA ASP A 34 19.34 -18.51 47.03
C ASP A 34 17.81 -18.74 46.98
N ALA A 35 17.05 -17.80 46.42
CA ALA A 35 15.61 -17.93 46.25
C ALA A 35 15.26 -18.40 44.83
N GLU A 36 14.40 -19.40 44.74
CA GLU A 36 13.86 -19.87 43.47
C GLU A 36 12.53 -19.14 43.13
N PRO A 37 12.28 -18.84 41.85
CA PRO A 37 11.01 -18.27 41.43
C PRO A 37 9.87 -19.25 41.68
N SER A 38 8.76 -18.75 42.23
CA SER A 38 7.53 -19.54 42.34
C SER A 38 6.91 -19.79 40.96
N ASP A 39 6.11 -20.84 40.85
CA ASP A 39 5.36 -21.16 39.63
C ASP A 39 4.48 -19.99 39.17
N ALA A 40 3.89 -19.26 40.13
CA ALA A 40 3.10 -18.07 39.86
C ALA A 40 3.95 -16.92 39.25
N ALA A 41 5.19 -16.75 39.73
CA ALA A 41 6.10 -15.75 39.18
C ALA A 41 6.54 -16.11 37.76
N LEU A 42 6.85 -17.39 37.51
CA LEU A 42 7.19 -17.88 36.17
C LEU A 42 6.01 -17.74 35.20
N ALA A 43 4.79 -18.08 35.64
CA ALA A 43 3.58 -17.93 34.85
C ALA A 43 3.31 -16.46 34.50
N THR A 44 3.49 -15.55 35.46
CA THR A 44 3.33 -14.11 35.24
C THR A 44 4.29 -13.59 34.18
N HIS A 45 5.58 -13.93 34.25
CA HIS A 45 6.55 -13.53 33.23
C HIS A 45 6.20 -14.09 31.85
N ARG A 46 5.82 -15.37 31.76
CA ARG A 46 5.39 -15.97 30.48
C ARG A 46 4.20 -15.24 29.87
N ILE A 47 3.16 -14.98 30.67
CA ILE A 47 1.94 -14.29 30.21
C ILE A 47 2.27 -12.88 29.74
N THR A 48 3.03 -12.11 30.53
CA THR A 48 3.44 -10.75 30.15
C THR A 48 4.29 -10.75 28.88
N GLY A 49 5.21 -11.71 28.74
CA GLY A 49 6.03 -11.86 27.53
C GLY A 49 5.20 -12.18 26.29
N VAL A 50 4.26 -13.13 26.38
CA VAL A 50 3.36 -13.47 25.27
C VAL A 50 2.49 -12.28 24.86
N ILE A 51 1.91 -11.57 25.84
CA ILE A 51 1.11 -10.36 25.58
C ILE A 51 1.97 -9.29 24.88
N GLY A 52 3.19 -9.06 25.37
CA GLY A 52 4.12 -8.09 24.78
C GLY A 52 4.50 -8.44 23.33
N VAL A 53 4.73 -9.72 23.02
CA VAL A 53 4.97 -10.20 21.65
C VAL A 53 3.76 -9.94 20.75
N ILE A 54 2.54 -10.26 21.21
CA ILE A 54 1.31 -10.02 20.45
C ILE A 54 1.14 -8.52 20.13
N ILE A 55 1.30 -7.65 21.12
CA ILE A 55 1.21 -6.20 20.94
C ILE A 55 2.28 -5.71 19.96
N GLY A 56 3.51 -6.22 20.07
CA GLY A 56 4.59 -5.86 19.16
C GLY A 56 4.32 -6.27 17.71
N ILE A 57 3.74 -7.46 17.49
CA ILE A 57 3.29 -7.92 16.16
C ILE A 57 2.19 -6.99 15.63
N ILE A 58 1.19 -6.65 16.46
CA ILE A 58 0.12 -5.72 16.07
C ILE A 58 0.72 -4.37 15.65
N LEU A 59 1.68 -3.82 16.40
CA LEU A 59 2.33 -2.56 16.05
C LEU A 59 3.10 -2.61 14.72
N ILE A 60 3.78 -3.72 14.44
CA ILE A 60 4.46 -3.92 13.14
C ILE A 60 3.43 -4.02 12.01
N VAL A 61 2.40 -4.86 12.17
CA VAL A 61 1.37 -5.06 11.14
C VAL A 61 0.57 -3.79 10.90
N SER A 62 0.18 -3.06 11.95
CA SER A 62 -0.50 -1.75 11.82
C SER A 62 0.41 -0.68 11.20
N SER A 63 1.73 -0.84 11.25
CA SER A 63 2.66 0.03 10.53
C SER A 63 2.70 -0.28 9.03
N CYS A 64 2.31 -1.49 8.62
CA CYS A 64 2.17 -1.90 7.23
C CYS A 64 0.80 -1.51 6.63
N SER A 65 0.23 -0.37 7.04
CA SER A 65 -1.02 0.18 6.45
C SER A 65 -0.83 0.81 5.06
N SER A 66 0.27 0.54 4.37
CA SER A 66 0.46 0.91 2.97
C SER A 66 0.90 -0.33 2.20
N GLY A 67 -0.07 -1.05 1.63
CA GLY A 67 0.17 -2.09 0.64
C GLY A 67 -0.60 -3.38 0.88
N PHE A 68 -1.35 -3.80 -0.13
CA PHE A 68 -2.02 -5.10 -0.26
C PHE A 68 -3.37 -5.31 0.46
N VAL A 69 -4.34 -4.44 0.17
CA VAL A 69 -5.72 -4.92 -0.01
C VAL A 69 -6.15 -4.51 -1.40
N SER A 70 -6.06 -5.45 -2.36
CA SER A 70 -6.67 -5.26 -3.67
C SER A 70 -8.16 -5.03 -3.47
N THR A 71 -8.67 -3.85 -3.80
CA THR A 71 -10.10 -3.57 -3.62
C THR A 71 -10.90 -4.30 -4.69
N LYS A 72 -12.22 -4.41 -4.50
CA LYS A 72 -13.13 -4.93 -5.54
C LYS A 72 -12.97 -4.16 -6.87
N TRP A 73 -12.79 -2.85 -6.78
CA TRP A 73 -12.69 -1.99 -7.95
C TRP A 73 -11.38 -2.21 -8.72
N GLU A 74 -10.24 -2.38 -8.03
CA GLU A 74 -8.94 -2.64 -8.66
C GLU A 74 -8.98 -3.90 -9.54
N LYS A 75 -9.53 -4.98 -8.99
CA LYS A 75 -9.70 -6.24 -9.73
C LYS A 75 -10.63 -6.07 -10.92
N GLN A 76 -11.77 -5.40 -10.72
CA GLN A 76 -12.72 -5.13 -11.79
C GLN A 76 -12.09 -4.29 -12.91
N PHE A 77 -11.31 -3.26 -12.58
CA PHE A 77 -10.62 -2.46 -13.57
C PHE A 77 -9.63 -3.32 -14.39
N GLN A 78 -8.77 -4.11 -13.72
CA GLN A 78 -7.81 -4.98 -14.39
C GLN A 78 -8.50 -6.03 -15.29
N GLU A 79 -9.54 -6.70 -14.79
CA GLU A 79 -10.32 -7.67 -15.57
C GLU A 79 -10.90 -7.05 -16.84
N ARG A 80 -11.36 -5.79 -16.79
CA ARG A 80 -11.92 -5.09 -17.96
C ARG A 80 -10.84 -4.67 -18.96
N VAL A 81 -9.69 -4.23 -18.48
CA VAL A 81 -8.54 -3.93 -19.35
C VAL A 81 -8.04 -5.21 -20.03
N GLU A 82 -7.94 -6.32 -19.29
CA GLU A 82 -7.59 -7.65 -19.82
C GLU A 82 -8.60 -8.16 -20.85
N ALA A 83 -9.90 -8.01 -20.57
CA ALA A 83 -10.99 -8.37 -21.47
C ALA A 83 -11.07 -7.50 -22.75
N GLY A 84 -10.24 -6.45 -22.85
CA GLY A 84 -10.22 -5.56 -24.01
C GLY A 84 -11.47 -4.69 -24.11
N GLU A 85 -12.05 -4.32 -22.97
CA GLU A 85 -13.23 -3.45 -22.90
C GLU A 85 -12.91 -1.96 -23.06
N VAL A 86 -11.63 -1.58 -23.11
CA VAL A 86 -11.21 -0.20 -23.37
C VAL A 86 -11.62 0.19 -24.79
N ASP A 87 -12.49 1.19 -24.89
CA ASP A 87 -12.92 1.77 -26.16
C ASP A 87 -11.94 2.84 -26.64
N SER A 88 -11.59 3.79 -25.76
CA SER A 88 -10.69 4.89 -26.08
C SER A 88 -9.93 5.43 -24.88
N ILE A 89 -8.72 5.93 -25.14
CA ILE A 89 -7.93 6.71 -24.19
C ILE A 89 -7.74 8.11 -24.78
N THR A 90 -7.95 9.13 -23.95
CA THR A 90 -7.85 10.53 -24.36
C THR A 90 -6.99 11.32 -23.39
N PHE A 91 -6.33 12.37 -23.88
CA PHE A 91 -5.52 13.28 -23.06
C PHE A 91 -5.80 14.77 -23.37
N GLY A 92 -5.49 15.62 -22.40
CA GLY A 92 -5.47 17.08 -22.53
C GLY A 92 -6.83 17.77 -22.58
N TYR A 93 -6.79 19.10 -22.61
CA TYR A 93 -7.97 19.99 -22.73
C TYR A 93 -8.57 19.91 -24.14
N GLY A 94 -9.36 18.86 -24.37
CA GLY A 94 -9.96 18.56 -25.66
C GLY A 94 -10.20 17.07 -25.90
N HIS A 95 -9.80 16.20 -24.95
CA HIS A 95 -9.93 14.75 -25.07
C HIS A 95 -9.34 14.25 -26.40
N LYS A 96 -8.12 14.70 -26.73
CA LYS A 96 -7.43 14.25 -27.94
C LYS A 96 -7.24 12.74 -27.84
N ARG A 97 -7.92 12.01 -28.71
CA ARG A 97 -7.81 10.55 -28.82
C ARG A 97 -6.45 10.20 -29.41
N ILE A 98 -5.76 9.27 -28.76
CA ILE A 98 -4.51 8.69 -29.28
C ILE A 98 -4.81 7.70 -30.40
N SER A 99 -3.79 7.34 -31.18
CA SER A 99 -3.92 6.32 -32.22
C SER A 99 -4.20 4.93 -31.62
N ALA A 100 -4.70 4.01 -32.45
CA ALA A 100 -4.96 2.63 -32.00
C ALA A 100 -3.68 1.92 -31.54
N GLU A 101 -2.55 2.18 -32.23
CA GLU A 101 -1.24 1.62 -31.89
C GLU A 101 -0.77 2.08 -30.51
N GLU A 102 -0.87 3.40 -30.23
CA GLU A 102 -0.54 3.96 -28.92
C GLU A 102 -1.49 3.45 -27.82
N GLN A 103 -2.78 3.30 -28.14
CA GLN A 103 -3.75 2.74 -27.21
C GLN A 103 -3.40 1.29 -26.82
N ASP A 104 -3.05 0.45 -27.79
CA ASP A 104 -2.65 -0.93 -27.55
C ASP A 104 -1.37 -1.02 -26.70
N GLU A 105 -0.40 -0.12 -26.95
CA GLU A 105 0.84 -0.02 -26.16
C GLU A 105 0.55 0.39 -24.70
N LEU A 106 -0.25 1.45 -24.48
CA LEU A 106 -0.67 1.87 -23.13
C LEU A 106 -1.43 0.77 -22.40
N VAL A 107 -2.39 0.14 -23.06
CA VAL A 107 -3.17 -0.95 -22.48
C VAL A 107 -2.25 -2.10 -22.09
N GLY A 108 -1.25 -2.43 -22.91
CA GLY A 108 -0.22 -3.41 -22.58
C GLY A 108 0.55 -3.05 -21.29
N MET A 109 1.02 -1.81 -21.18
CA MET A 109 1.72 -1.34 -19.97
C MET A 109 0.83 -1.31 -18.73
N ILE A 110 -0.47 -1.01 -18.87
CA ILE A 110 -1.42 -0.96 -17.75
C ILE A 110 -1.74 -2.38 -17.23
N LYS A 111 -1.85 -3.38 -18.13
CA LYS A 111 -2.11 -4.79 -17.75
C LYS A 111 -1.03 -5.35 -16.84
N GLU A 112 0.23 -5.05 -17.13
CA GLU A 112 1.37 -5.54 -16.35
C GLU A 112 1.63 -4.70 -15.09
N ALA A 113 0.96 -3.56 -14.94
CA ALA A 113 1.19 -2.64 -13.84
C ALA A 113 0.43 -3.05 -12.56
N THR A 114 1.08 -2.82 -11.42
CA THR A 114 0.41 -2.92 -10.12
C THR A 114 -0.33 -1.62 -9.82
N LEU A 115 -1.50 -1.72 -9.18
CA LEU A 115 -2.27 -0.55 -8.75
C LEU A 115 -2.10 -0.34 -7.23
N THR A 116 -1.62 0.84 -6.85
CA THR A 116 -1.48 1.22 -5.43
C THR A 116 -2.57 2.20 -5.05
N ARG A 117 -3.46 1.81 -4.13
CA ARG A 117 -4.47 2.69 -3.56
C ARG A 117 -3.85 3.82 -2.73
N PHE A 118 -4.36 5.05 -2.89
CA PHE A 118 -4.03 6.17 -2.01
C PHE A 118 -5.25 7.07 -1.75
N GLU A 119 -5.24 7.76 -0.61
CA GLU A 119 -6.30 8.69 -0.21
C GLU A 119 -6.09 10.06 -0.85
N LEU A 120 -7.17 10.66 -1.35
CA LEU A 120 -7.15 12.00 -1.94
C LEU A 120 -7.00 13.04 -0.82
N GLY A 121 -5.78 13.57 -0.66
CA GLY A 121 -5.51 14.68 0.25
C GLY A 121 -5.97 16.03 -0.30
N SER A 122 -5.65 17.11 0.42
CA SER A 122 -5.95 18.49 -0.01
C SER A 122 -4.93 19.06 -1.02
N SER A 123 -4.09 18.20 -1.62
CA SER A 123 -3.08 18.61 -2.58
C SER A 123 -3.71 18.66 -3.97
N TYR A 124 -3.62 19.81 -4.63
CA TYR A 124 -4.19 20.01 -5.96
C TYR A 124 -3.05 20.41 -6.90
N GLY A 125 -2.68 19.51 -7.80
CA GLY A 125 -1.65 19.73 -8.80
C GLY A 125 -1.47 18.49 -9.66
N TYR A 126 -1.41 18.67 -10.96
CA TYR A 126 -1.16 17.64 -11.95
C TYR A 126 -0.50 18.26 -13.18
N SER A 127 0.28 17.47 -13.92
CA SER A 127 0.94 17.93 -15.15
C SER A 127 0.06 17.77 -16.39
N GLY A 128 -0.94 16.90 -16.33
CA GLY A 128 -1.95 16.74 -17.37
C GLY A 128 -3.09 15.85 -16.88
N SER A 129 -4.12 15.71 -17.70
CA SER A 129 -5.25 14.81 -17.42
C SER A 129 -5.67 14.08 -18.68
N GLY A 130 -6.44 13.02 -18.49
CA GLY A 130 -7.00 12.19 -19.53
C GLY A 130 -8.20 11.41 -19.07
N GLU A 131 -8.72 10.55 -19.92
CA GLU A 131 -9.87 9.70 -19.61
C GLU A 131 -9.73 8.36 -20.34
N ILE A 132 -9.95 7.26 -19.61
CA ILE A 132 -10.17 5.93 -20.18
C ILE A 132 -11.69 5.73 -20.28
N SER A 133 -12.19 5.53 -21.50
CA SER A 133 -13.58 5.18 -21.75
C SER A 133 -13.70 3.70 -22.08
N PHE A 134 -14.65 3.03 -21.44
CA PHE A 134 -14.99 1.63 -21.69
C PHE A 134 -16.20 1.51 -22.63
N ARG A 135 -16.36 0.34 -23.25
CA ARG A 135 -17.45 0.06 -24.22
C ARG A 135 -18.86 0.17 -23.63
N ASP A 136 -19.03 0.00 -22.33
CA ASP A 136 -20.30 0.18 -21.62
C ASP A 136 -20.62 1.65 -21.28
N GLY A 137 -19.70 2.57 -21.61
CA GLY A 137 -19.83 4.00 -21.36
C GLY A 137 -19.28 4.44 -20.00
N GLU A 138 -18.77 3.53 -19.16
CA GLU A 138 -18.04 3.91 -17.94
C GLU A 138 -16.75 4.64 -18.29
N ARG A 139 -16.37 5.59 -17.45
CA ARG A 139 -15.19 6.43 -17.65
C ARG A 139 -14.38 6.54 -16.38
N VAL A 140 -13.08 6.40 -16.52
CA VAL A 140 -12.11 6.56 -15.43
C VAL A 140 -11.21 7.73 -15.77
N GLU A 141 -11.17 8.72 -14.89
CA GLU A 141 -10.33 9.90 -15.06
C GLU A 141 -8.87 9.51 -14.81
N LEU A 142 -7.99 9.97 -15.71
CA LEU A 142 -6.55 9.85 -15.58
C LEU A 142 -5.98 11.18 -15.13
N ILE A 143 -5.21 11.18 -14.04
CA ILE A 143 -4.43 12.34 -13.61
C ILE A 143 -2.95 12.02 -13.80
N LEU A 144 -2.26 12.87 -14.57
CA LEU A 144 -0.87 12.66 -14.94
C LEU A 144 0.05 13.45 -14.02
N PHE A 145 0.89 12.74 -13.28
CA PHE A 145 1.83 13.31 -12.31
C PHE A 145 1.11 14.21 -11.29
N GLY A 146 0.06 13.62 -10.68
CA GLY A 146 -0.79 14.25 -9.68
C GLY A 146 -0.20 14.20 -8.25
N PRO A 147 -1.03 14.25 -7.20
CA PRO A 147 -0.60 14.17 -5.80
C PRO A 147 0.26 12.94 -5.45
N SER A 148 0.07 11.81 -6.14
CA SER A 148 0.88 10.61 -5.96
C SER A 148 2.28 10.74 -6.58
N GLY A 149 2.48 11.71 -7.48
CA GLY A 149 3.69 11.90 -8.27
C GLY A 149 3.81 11.00 -9.51
N GLY A 150 2.81 10.14 -9.78
CA GLY A 150 2.78 9.20 -10.90
C GLY A 150 1.51 9.32 -11.75
N ILE A 151 1.14 8.25 -12.44
CA ILE A 151 -0.11 8.18 -13.22
C ILE A 151 -1.22 7.65 -12.33
N GLU A 152 -2.34 8.36 -12.27
CA GLU A 152 -3.42 8.10 -11.32
C GLU A 152 -4.74 7.81 -12.02
N LEU A 153 -5.47 6.83 -11.51
CA LEU A 153 -6.84 6.49 -11.85
C LEU A 153 -7.77 7.03 -10.76
N HIS A 154 -8.73 7.86 -11.17
CA HIS A 154 -9.72 8.49 -10.30
C HIS A 154 -11.11 7.97 -10.67
N PRO A 155 -11.61 6.94 -9.98
CA PRO A 155 -12.94 6.41 -10.26
C PRO A 155 -14.01 7.27 -9.61
N ARG A 156 -15.13 7.50 -10.32
CA ARG A 156 -16.17 8.46 -9.91
C ARG A 156 -16.91 8.09 -8.61
N GLU A 157 -17.00 6.81 -8.28
CA GLU A 157 -17.86 6.30 -7.22
C GLU A 157 -17.13 6.00 -5.89
N VAL A 158 -15.81 6.21 -5.83
CA VAL A 158 -15.01 5.95 -4.62
C VAL A 158 -14.30 7.20 -4.15
N SER A 159 -14.06 7.29 -2.83
CA SER A 159 -13.40 8.44 -2.20
C SER A 159 -11.87 8.40 -2.27
N HIS A 160 -11.30 7.48 -3.05
CA HIS A 160 -9.86 7.23 -3.14
C HIS A 160 -9.45 6.99 -4.59
N ALA A 161 -8.17 7.20 -4.88
CA ALA A 161 -7.60 6.99 -6.20
C ALA A 161 -6.57 5.87 -6.18
N TYR A 162 -6.11 5.48 -7.36
CA TYR A 162 -5.10 4.44 -7.55
C TYR A 162 -3.95 4.97 -8.37
N ARG A 163 -2.72 4.73 -7.94
CA ARG A 163 -1.53 4.97 -8.74
C ARG A 163 -1.23 3.73 -9.57
N ILE A 164 -0.92 3.90 -10.85
CA ILE A 164 -0.39 2.86 -11.71
C ILE A 164 1.12 2.81 -11.53
N GLU A 165 1.64 1.72 -10.96
CA GLU A 165 3.07 1.52 -10.73
C GLU A 165 3.73 0.98 -12.00
N SER A 166 4.10 1.88 -12.91
CA SER A 166 4.84 1.54 -14.12
C SER A 166 5.75 2.69 -14.57
N GLN A 167 7.07 2.49 -14.43
CA GLN A 167 8.08 3.44 -14.92
C GLN A 167 8.05 3.58 -16.45
N GLU A 168 7.72 2.49 -17.14
CA GLU A 168 7.58 2.47 -18.60
C GLU A 168 6.43 3.37 -19.03
N LEU A 169 5.26 3.21 -18.41
CA LEU A 169 4.09 4.05 -18.67
C LEU A 169 4.35 5.52 -18.34
N GLU A 170 4.97 5.80 -17.19
CA GLU A 170 5.34 7.17 -16.81
C GLU A 170 6.29 7.80 -17.85
N SER A 171 7.28 7.04 -18.34
CA SER A 171 8.24 7.53 -19.35
C SER A 171 7.58 7.79 -20.69
N TRP A 172 6.71 6.86 -21.12
CA TRP A 172 5.95 6.98 -22.35
C TRP A 172 5.04 8.21 -22.34
N ILE A 173 4.30 8.43 -21.24
CA ILE A 173 3.39 9.58 -21.11
C ILE A 173 4.17 10.91 -21.13
N ARG A 174 5.34 10.97 -20.50
CA ARG A 174 6.20 12.17 -20.58
C ARG A 174 6.61 12.47 -22.01
N ALA A 175 7.05 11.46 -22.74
CA ALA A 175 7.57 11.62 -24.10
C ALA A 175 6.48 11.97 -25.12
N ASN A 176 5.32 11.33 -25.02
CA ASN A 176 4.28 11.38 -26.07
C ASN A 176 3.15 12.34 -25.75
N ILE A 177 2.87 12.61 -24.47
CA ILE A 177 1.74 13.45 -24.05
C ILE A 177 2.26 14.78 -23.49
N ILE A 178 3.06 14.74 -22.42
CA ILE A 178 3.43 15.97 -21.69
C ILE A 178 4.37 16.87 -22.50
N ASN A 179 5.37 16.30 -23.17
CA ASN A 179 6.37 17.09 -23.89
C ASN A 179 5.92 17.53 -25.30
N GLN A 180 4.68 17.22 -25.69
CA GLN A 180 4.13 17.59 -27.01
C GLN A 180 3.15 18.76 -26.97
N ASP A 181 2.72 19.17 -25.76
CA ASP A 181 1.93 20.40 -25.51
C ASP A 181 2.85 21.60 -25.23
#